data_AF-A0A0F7UMX8-F1
#
_entry.id   AF-A0A0F7UMX8-F1
#
_cell.length_a   1.000
_cell.length_b   1.000
_cell.length_c   1.000
_cell.angle_alpha   90.00
_cell.angle_beta   90.00
_cell.angle_gamma   90.00
#
_symmetry.space_group_name_H-M   'P 1'
#
loop_
_entity.id
_entity.type
_entity.pdbx_description
1 polymer ?
#
loop_
_entity_poly.entity_id
_entity_poly.type
_entity_poly.pdbx_seq_one_letter_code
_entity_poly.pdbx_strand_id
1 'polypeptide(L)'
;MEEKKPFRVFGAVLPVALFWAILLWCIYTPAVAGKFPSSEGDDSVEALEDSSVDGVLNAVLPPGRLGSLFDGIVEERAALAANTEAEQSGRGHGAGESSEMFTLRNQPEDARALFRLFLADKEGMELWKANFIRHVRHSMRRFVQAAVSAGEKPFLPDGDAGEDGSNADDIEAALQLHAEDNFWESRPASSMAAVQLIKEKMAKRAETGDAKHMWEPEVSLRFKFLSLKDAKKLMGTFLVNTRVEGLRLPSGVPLPAKTVFENANEPVPANFDARTAFPVCKDVVGHVRDQGDCGSCWAFASTEAFNDRLCIRSQGKGVMPLSTQHTTSCCNAIHCASFGCNGGQPGMAWRWFERKGVVTGGDFDTLGKGTTCWPYEIPFCAHHAKAPFPNCDTDVRPRKTPKCRKDCEEAAYSEHVLPFDKVRHWGIGSGGGGRGEVAETHTHS
;
A
#
# COMPACT_ATOMS: atom_id res chain seq x y z
N MET A 1 -6.75 4.92 58.10
CA MET A 1 -6.61 6.37 58.20
C MET A 1 -5.38 6.79 57.42
N GLU A 2 -5.40 8.00 56.89
CA GLU A 2 -4.39 8.70 56.04
C GLU A 2 -4.37 8.26 54.56
N GLU A 3 -5.19 8.90 53.73
CA GLU A 3 -4.98 10.20 53.05
C GLU A 3 -4.10 10.10 51.80
N LYS A 4 -4.73 10.10 50.62
CA LYS A 4 -4.11 10.56 49.37
C LYS A 4 -4.90 11.75 48.84
N LYS A 5 -4.23 12.91 48.78
CA LYS A 5 -4.70 14.15 48.16
C LYS A 5 -4.85 13.98 46.64
N PRO A 6 -5.77 14.71 45.98
CA PRO A 6 -6.00 14.60 44.54
C PRO A 6 -5.07 15.51 43.73
N PHE A 7 -4.62 15.02 42.58
CA PHE A 7 -4.01 15.79 41.50
C PHE A 7 -5.13 16.34 40.60
N ARG A 8 -5.21 17.67 40.44
CA ARG A 8 -6.17 18.37 39.57
C ARG A 8 -5.60 18.46 38.15
N VAL A 9 -6.41 18.11 37.15
CA VAL A 9 -6.24 18.52 35.75
C VAL A 9 -7.46 19.32 35.34
N PHE A 10 -7.22 20.50 34.76
CA PHE A 10 -8.21 21.39 34.17
C PHE A 10 -8.84 20.78 32.92
N GLY A 11 -10.16 20.87 32.78
CA GLY A 11 -10.89 20.54 31.55
C GLY A 11 -12.39 20.56 31.79
N ALA A 12 -13.10 21.45 31.11
CA ALA A 12 -14.51 21.78 31.35
C ALA A 12 -15.47 20.57 31.25
N VAL A 13 -16.42 20.52 32.18
CA VAL A 13 -17.56 19.59 32.15
C VAL A 13 -18.61 20.17 31.18
N LEU A 14 -18.89 19.48 30.07
CA LEU A 14 -20.10 19.76 29.28
C LEU A 14 -21.33 19.24 30.06
N PRO A 15 -22.41 20.03 30.18
CA PRO A 15 -23.61 19.58 30.86
C PRO A 15 -24.34 18.51 30.02
N VAL A 16 -24.80 17.47 30.71
CA VAL A 16 -25.54 16.28 30.21
C VAL A 16 -26.74 16.64 29.31
N ALA A 17 -27.24 17.88 29.37
CA ALA A 17 -28.31 18.39 28.52
C ALA A 17 -27.95 18.50 27.03
N LEU A 18 -26.69 18.74 26.67
CA LEU A 18 -26.29 18.86 25.26
C LEU A 18 -26.23 17.50 24.53
N PHE A 19 -25.99 16.42 25.29
CA PHE A 19 -25.87 15.07 24.73
C PHE A 19 -27.24 14.49 24.32
N TRP A 20 -28.31 14.89 25.03
CA TRP A 20 -29.69 14.49 24.71
C TRP A 20 -30.29 15.28 23.53
N ALA A 21 -29.89 16.54 23.34
CA ALA A 21 -30.36 17.36 22.22
C ALA A 21 -29.86 16.84 20.84
N ILE A 22 -28.65 16.28 20.79
CA ILE A 22 -28.06 15.71 19.56
C ILE A 22 -28.73 14.38 19.19
N LEU A 23 -29.09 13.56 20.18
CA LEU A 23 -29.77 12.28 19.97
C LEU A 23 -31.23 12.45 19.51
N LEU A 24 -31.92 13.51 19.93
CA LEU A 24 -33.30 13.79 19.51
C LEU A 24 -33.40 14.40 18.10
N TRP A 25 -32.37 15.10 17.63
CA TRP A 25 -32.35 15.66 16.27
C TRP A 25 -32.14 14.58 15.19
N CYS A 26 -31.40 13.51 15.49
CA CYS A 26 -31.23 12.37 14.58
C CYS A 26 -32.46 11.45 14.46
N ILE A 27 -33.47 11.59 15.34
CA ILE A 27 -34.66 10.70 15.36
C ILE A 27 -35.87 11.36 14.64
N TYR A 28 -35.84 12.67 14.37
CA TYR A 28 -37.03 13.43 13.91
C TYR A 28 -36.86 14.24 12.61
N THR A 29 -36.09 13.75 11.64
CA THR A 29 -36.21 14.24 10.24
C THR A 29 -36.78 13.14 9.34
N PRO A 30 -37.94 13.34 8.70
CA PRO A 30 -38.60 12.30 7.91
C PRO A 30 -37.88 12.06 6.58
N ALA A 31 -37.74 10.78 6.26
CA ALA A 31 -37.30 10.29 4.95
C ALA A 31 -38.33 10.68 3.87
N VAL A 32 -37.89 11.41 2.85
CA VAL A 32 -38.69 11.62 1.63
C VAL A 32 -38.55 10.37 0.77
N ALA A 33 -39.57 9.52 0.80
CA ALA A 33 -39.77 8.45 -0.16
C ALA A 33 -40.33 9.03 -1.47
N GLY A 34 -39.49 9.11 -2.50
CA GLY A 34 -39.89 9.44 -3.87
C GLY A 34 -40.16 8.17 -4.69
N LYS A 35 -41.38 8.04 -5.19
CA LYS A 35 -41.89 6.94 -6.03
C LYS A 35 -41.20 6.93 -7.42
N PHE A 36 -40.96 5.73 -7.94
CA PHE A 36 -40.72 5.48 -9.37
C PHE A 36 -41.95 5.87 -10.21
N PRO A 37 -41.76 6.54 -11.37
CA PRO A 37 -42.71 6.49 -12.47
C PRO A 37 -42.23 5.58 -13.61
N SER A 38 -43.20 4.93 -14.21
CA SER A 38 -43.16 4.06 -15.38
C SER A 38 -42.89 4.80 -16.69
N SER A 39 -42.31 4.07 -17.64
CA SER A 39 -42.05 4.41 -19.03
C SER A 39 -43.28 4.75 -19.86
N GLU A 40 -43.17 5.74 -20.76
CA GLU A 40 -43.38 5.62 -22.23
C GLU A 40 -43.20 6.99 -22.95
N GLY A 41 -42.31 7.02 -23.95
CA GLY A 41 -42.29 7.85 -25.18
C GLY A 41 -42.05 9.37 -25.10
N ASP A 42 -40.93 9.88 -25.64
CA ASP A 42 -40.79 10.24 -27.07
C ASP A 42 -39.36 10.79 -27.34
N ASP A 43 -38.84 10.50 -28.54
CA ASP A 43 -37.46 10.75 -28.97
C ASP A 43 -37.20 12.24 -29.27
N SER A 44 -36.29 12.87 -28.51
CA SER A 44 -35.22 13.77 -28.99
C SER A 44 -34.63 14.59 -27.85
N VAL A 45 -33.28 14.65 -27.80
CA VAL A 45 -32.42 15.37 -26.84
C VAL A 45 -32.14 14.61 -25.53
N GLU A 46 -31.27 13.60 -25.58
CA GLU A 46 -30.61 13.03 -24.38
C GLU A 46 -29.09 13.17 -24.47
N ALA A 47 -28.56 14.23 -23.85
CA ALA A 47 -27.24 14.23 -23.25
C ALA A 47 -27.28 15.26 -22.13
N LEU A 48 -26.81 14.88 -20.94
CA LEU A 48 -26.59 15.71 -19.74
C LEU A 48 -27.69 15.65 -18.65
N GLU A 49 -27.88 14.48 -18.03
CA GLU A 49 -28.48 14.41 -16.68
C GLU A 49 -27.83 13.36 -15.76
N ASP A 50 -26.50 13.12 -15.85
CA ASP A 50 -25.81 12.38 -14.78
C ASP A 50 -24.99 13.33 -13.91
N SER A 51 -25.59 13.74 -12.78
CA SER A 51 -24.93 14.53 -11.72
C SER A 51 -23.96 13.71 -10.86
N SER A 52 -23.68 12.45 -11.25
CA SER A 52 -22.64 11.66 -10.60
C SER A 52 -21.25 12.29 -10.80
N VAL A 53 -20.40 12.13 -9.78
CA VAL A 53 -18.98 12.54 -9.83
C VAL A 53 -18.27 11.95 -11.05
N ASP A 54 -18.68 10.76 -11.48
CA ASP A 54 -18.07 10.06 -12.61
C ASP A 54 -18.53 10.61 -13.96
N GLY A 55 -19.80 11.02 -14.08
CA GLY A 55 -20.32 11.79 -15.20
C GLY A 55 -19.54 13.09 -15.42
N VAL A 56 -19.36 13.87 -14.34
CA VAL A 56 -18.59 15.13 -14.38
C VAL A 56 -17.11 14.88 -14.70
N LEU A 57 -16.48 13.89 -14.08
CA LEU A 57 -15.08 13.53 -14.40
C LEU A 57 -14.92 13.10 -15.86
N ASN A 58 -15.89 12.40 -16.45
CA ASN A 58 -15.84 12.01 -17.87
C ASN A 58 -15.98 13.23 -18.80
N ALA A 59 -16.84 14.18 -18.45
CA ALA A 59 -17.04 15.40 -19.23
C ALA A 59 -15.81 16.33 -19.16
N VAL A 60 -15.28 16.55 -17.95
CA VAL A 60 -14.19 17.52 -17.71
C VAL A 60 -12.82 16.94 -18.05
N LEU A 61 -12.59 15.66 -17.72
CA LEU A 61 -11.29 14.98 -17.85
C LEU A 61 -11.41 13.72 -18.73
N PRO A 62 -11.82 13.86 -20.01
CA PRO A 62 -11.86 12.71 -20.91
C PRO A 62 -10.44 12.16 -21.11
N PRO A 63 -10.27 10.84 -21.32
CA PRO A 63 -8.96 10.21 -21.49
C PRO A 63 -8.11 10.85 -22.59
N GLY A 64 -8.73 11.33 -23.67
CA GLY A 64 -8.05 12.04 -24.75
C GLY A 64 -7.37 13.34 -24.29
N ARG A 65 -8.06 14.17 -23.47
CA ARG A 65 -7.50 15.42 -22.92
C ARG A 65 -6.29 15.13 -22.03
N LEU A 66 -6.41 14.16 -21.13
CA LEU A 66 -5.31 13.75 -20.25
C LEU A 66 -4.15 13.13 -21.04
N GLY A 67 -4.44 12.44 -22.14
CA GLY A 67 -3.45 11.93 -23.08
C GLY A 67 -2.66 13.05 -23.75
N SER A 68 -3.33 14.07 -24.28
CA SER A 68 -2.67 15.23 -24.88
C SER A 68 -1.84 16.02 -23.86
N LEU A 69 -2.32 16.14 -22.61
CA LEU A 69 -1.56 16.76 -21.52
C LEU A 69 -0.26 16.00 -21.24
N PHE A 70 -0.32 14.66 -21.19
CA PHE A 70 0.87 13.83 -21.04
C PHE A 70 1.86 14.05 -22.21
N ASP A 71 1.36 14.03 -23.45
CA ASP A 71 2.19 14.21 -24.63
C ASP A 71 2.87 15.59 -24.63
N GLY A 72 2.15 16.65 -24.27
CA GLY A 72 2.71 17.99 -24.15
C GLY A 72 3.82 18.09 -23.10
N ILE A 73 3.63 17.47 -21.93
CA ILE A 73 4.71 17.38 -20.92
C ILE A 73 5.91 16.62 -21.50
N VAL A 74 5.69 15.49 -22.17
CA VAL A 74 6.77 14.69 -22.77
C VAL A 74 7.56 15.50 -23.82
N GLU A 75 6.88 16.22 -24.69
CA GLU A 75 7.49 17.08 -25.72
C GLU A 75 8.36 18.18 -25.11
N GLU A 76 7.83 18.88 -24.10
CA GLU A 76 8.56 19.92 -23.36
C GLU A 76 9.83 19.35 -22.72
N ARG A 77 9.74 18.18 -22.08
CA ARG A 77 10.88 17.52 -21.43
C ARG A 77 11.89 16.97 -22.43
N ALA A 78 11.44 16.48 -23.57
CA ALA A 78 12.32 16.03 -24.64
C ALA A 78 13.14 17.19 -25.23
N ALA A 79 12.49 18.34 -25.45
CA ALA A 79 13.16 19.55 -25.93
C ALA A 79 14.22 20.05 -24.93
N LEU A 80 13.90 20.07 -23.63
CA LEU A 80 14.84 20.42 -22.58
C LEU A 80 16.05 19.47 -22.54
N ALA A 81 15.82 18.16 -22.68
CA ALA A 81 16.90 17.17 -22.68
C ALA A 81 17.87 17.36 -23.87
N ALA A 82 17.36 17.74 -25.05
CA ALA A 82 18.14 17.96 -26.26
C ALA A 82 18.98 19.25 -26.21
N ASN A 83 18.41 20.35 -25.71
CA ASN A 83 19.10 21.65 -25.65
C ASN A 83 20.34 21.62 -24.75
N THR A 84 20.30 20.88 -23.64
CA THR A 84 21.44 20.79 -22.71
C THR A 84 22.57 19.88 -23.24
N GLU A 85 22.31 18.96 -24.18
CA GLU A 85 23.38 18.19 -24.85
C GLU A 85 24.18 19.07 -25.82
N ALA A 86 23.51 20.00 -26.50
CA ALA A 86 24.15 20.99 -27.36
C ALA A 86 25.03 21.98 -26.57
N GLU A 87 24.59 22.40 -25.38
CA GLU A 87 25.38 23.28 -24.49
C GLU A 87 26.62 22.58 -23.91
N GLN A 88 26.51 21.30 -23.52
CA GLN A 88 27.65 20.53 -23.00
C GLN A 88 28.68 20.18 -24.07
N SER A 89 28.27 20.09 -25.34
CA SER A 89 29.18 19.95 -26.49
C SER A 89 29.87 21.27 -26.87
N GLY A 90 29.46 22.42 -26.32
CA GLY A 90 29.81 23.74 -26.84
C GLY A 90 30.66 24.65 -25.94
N ARG A 91 30.77 24.45 -24.62
CA ARG A 91 31.57 25.37 -23.76
C ARG A 91 32.01 24.77 -22.43
N GLY A 92 33.26 25.09 -22.05
CA GLY A 92 33.83 24.81 -20.73
C GLY A 92 33.23 25.67 -19.61
N HIS A 93 33.17 25.07 -18.42
CA HIS A 93 33.06 25.66 -17.08
C HIS A 93 32.64 27.14 -17.02
N GLY A 94 31.33 27.37 -17.05
CA GLY A 94 30.70 28.59 -16.58
C GLY A 94 29.47 28.22 -15.77
N ALA A 95 29.59 28.31 -14.44
CA ALA A 95 28.44 28.22 -13.54
C ALA A 95 27.55 29.45 -13.78
N GLY A 96 26.28 29.22 -14.12
CA GLY A 96 25.31 30.28 -14.39
C GLY A 96 23.92 29.80 -14.00
N GLU A 97 23.32 30.54 -13.07
CA GLU A 97 21.98 30.35 -12.50
C GLU A 97 20.88 30.36 -13.57
N SER A 98 20.26 29.21 -13.85
CA SER A 98 18.93 29.13 -14.48
C SER A 98 18.16 27.82 -14.16
N SER A 99 18.69 26.97 -13.28
CA SER A 99 18.27 25.57 -13.16
C SER A 99 17.06 25.30 -12.24
N GLU A 100 16.54 26.29 -11.51
CA GLU A 100 15.55 26.04 -10.44
C GLU A 100 14.07 26.13 -10.89
N MET A 101 13.76 26.64 -12.09
CA MET A 101 12.36 26.93 -12.46
C MET A 101 11.60 25.80 -13.15
N PHE A 102 12.23 24.66 -13.46
CA PHE A 102 11.61 23.62 -14.30
C PHE A 102 11.86 22.18 -13.83
N THR A 103 12.02 21.93 -12.53
CA THR A 103 11.96 20.54 -12.02
C THR A 103 10.52 20.18 -11.69
N LEU A 104 9.96 19.19 -12.41
CA LEU A 104 8.67 18.62 -12.02
C LEU A 104 8.79 18.04 -10.60
N ARG A 105 7.69 18.08 -9.86
CA ARG A 105 7.65 17.46 -8.53
C ARG A 105 7.94 15.97 -8.64
N ASN A 106 8.59 15.43 -7.61
CA ASN A 106 9.00 14.02 -7.51
C ASN A 106 9.93 13.53 -8.65
N GLN A 107 10.63 14.46 -9.31
CA GLN A 107 11.63 14.12 -10.32
C GLN A 107 12.81 13.34 -9.71
N PRO A 108 13.18 12.17 -10.26
CA PRO A 108 14.33 11.41 -9.76
C PRO A 108 15.67 12.08 -10.12
N GLU A 109 16.72 11.81 -9.34
CA GLU A 109 18.07 12.35 -9.58
C GLU A 109 18.58 12.04 -11.01
N ASP A 110 18.36 10.81 -11.47
CA ASP A 110 18.76 10.38 -12.83
C ASP A 110 17.68 10.64 -13.90
N ALA A 111 16.74 11.58 -13.65
CA ALA A 111 15.58 11.82 -14.52
C ALA A 111 15.94 11.99 -15.99
N ARG A 112 17.00 12.72 -16.30
CA ARG A 112 17.43 12.98 -17.68
C ARG A 112 17.83 11.71 -18.41
N ALA A 113 18.73 10.92 -17.81
CA ALA A 113 19.19 9.66 -18.39
C ALA A 113 18.04 8.67 -18.52
N LEU A 114 17.19 8.59 -17.49
CA LEU A 114 16.03 7.73 -17.50
C LEU A 114 15.01 8.13 -18.57
N PHE A 115 14.72 9.43 -18.72
CA PHE A 115 13.77 9.94 -19.70
C PHE A 115 14.23 9.61 -21.13
N ARG A 116 15.51 9.82 -21.45
CA ARG A 116 16.11 9.43 -22.73
C ARG A 116 15.88 7.95 -23.04
N LEU A 117 16.06 7.09 -22.04
CA LEU A 117 15.83 5.65 -22.19
C LEU A 117 14.35 5.31 -22.37
N PHE A 118 13.44 6.05 -21.71
CA PHE A 118 12.01 5.90 -21.90
C PHE A 118 11.55 6.31 -23.30
N LEU A 119 12.09 7.37 -23.89
CA LEU A 119 11.76 7.77 -25.27
C LEU A 119 12.07 6.66 -26.29
N ALA A 120 13.01 5.75 -25.98
CA ALA A 120 13.30 4.57 -26.79
C ALA A 120 12.45 3.33 -26.41
N ASP A 121 11.84 3.32 -25.22
CA ASP A 121 11.01 2.23 -24.68
C ASP A 121 9.52 2.48 -24.97
N LYS A 122 9.07 2.09 -26.17
CA LYS A 122 7.68 2.29 -26.61
C LYS A 122 6.65 1.69 -25.64
N GLU A 123 6.90 0.46 -25.17
CA GLU A 123 6.00 -0.19 -24.21
C GLU A 123 5.98 0.58 -22.87
N GLY A 124 7.16 1.01 -22.40
CA GLY A 124 7.28 1.83 -21.20
C GLY A 124 6.52 3.16 -21.29
N MET A 125 6.58 3.85 -22.43
CA MET A 125 5.87 5.12 -22.64
C MET A 125 4.35 4.95 -22.69
N GLU A 126 3.85 3.90 -23.36
CA GLU A 126 2.41 3.59 -23.38
C GLU A 126 1.89 3.27 -21.97
N LEU A 127 2.63 2.45 -21.21
CA LEU A 127 2.30 2.16 -19.82
C LEU A 127 2.36 3.41 -18.94
N TRP A 128 3.34 4.30 -19.17
CA TRP A 128 3.43 5.56 -18.44
C TRP A 128 2.21 6.43 -18.70
N LYS A 129 1.83 6.63 -19.98
CA LYS A 129 0.66 7.42 -20.36
C LYS A 129 -0.63 6.87 -19.75
N ALA A 130 -0.85 5.56 -19.85
CA ALA A 130 -2.02 4.91 -19.26
C ALA A 130 -2.09 5.11 -17.74
N ASN A 131 -0.97 4.93 -17.03
CA ASN A 131 -0.89 5.17 -15.60
C ASN A 131 -1.10 6.64 -15.24
N PHE A 132 -0.54 7.57 -16.02
CA PHE A 132 -0.69 9.00 -15.82
C PHE A 132 -2.17 9.42 -15.88
N ILE A 133 -2.86 9.03 -16.95
CA ILE A 133 -4.30 9.30 -17.14
C ILE A 133 -5.09 8.80 -15.93
N ARG A 134 -4.85 7.55 -15.50
CA ARG A 134 -5.52 6.96 -14.33
C ARG A 134 -5.23 7.73 -13.04
N HIS A 135 -3.98 8.09 -12.79
CA HIS A 135 -3.58 8.75 -11.54
C HIS A 135 -4.06 10.19 -11.44
N VAL A 136 -3.97 10.97 -12.52
CA VAL A 136 -4.46 12.35 -12.57
C VAL A 136 -5.98 12.35 -12.41
N ARG A 137 -6.69 11.48 -13.12
CA ARG A 137 -8.13 11.31 -12.95
C ARG A 137 -8.50 10.94 -11.51
N HIS A 138 -7.75 10.04 -10.88
CA HIS A 138 -7.98 9.65 -9.49
C HIS A 138 -7.72 10.81 -8.50
N SER A 139 -6.64 11.58 -8.67
CA SER A 139 -6.34 12.71 -7.78
C SER A 139 -7.37 13.84 -7.93
N MET A 140 -7.84 14.08 -9.16
CA MET A 140 -8.88 15.07 -9.46
C MET A 140 -10.27 14.66 -8.93
N ARG A 141 -10.53 13.35 -8.70
CA ARG A 141 -11.85 12.89 -8.23
C ARG A 141 -12.29 13.56 -6.94
N ARG A 142 -11.39 13.80 -5.97
CA ARG A 142 -11.76 14.48 -4.72
C ARG A 142 -12.11 15.96 -4.94
N PHE A 143 -11.39 16.62 -5.84
CA PHE A 143 -11.65 18.00 -6.23
C PHE A 143 -13.03 18.11 -6.89
N VAL A 144 -13.30 17.26 -7.89
CA VAL A 144 -14.61 17.21 -8.56
C VAL A 144 -15.73 16.82 -7.58
N GLN A 145 -15.48 15.87 -6.69
CA GLN A 145 -16.47 15.47 -5.68
C GLN A 145 -16.83 16.62 -4.73
N ALA A 146 -15.86 17.44 -4.32
CA ALA A 146 -16.10 18.61 -3.49
C ALA A 146 -16.99 19.63 -4.21
N ALA A 147 -16.67 19.92 -5.48
CA ALA A 147 -17.42 20.85 -6.31
C ALA A 147 -18.87 20.37 -6.57
N VAL A 148 -19.05 19.10 -6.92
CA VAL A 148 -20.38 18.48 -7.07
C VAL A 148 -21.18 18.53 -5.77
N SER A 149 -20.52 18.28 -4.62
CA SER A 149 -21.18 18.32 -3.30
C SER A 149 -21.55 19.74 -2.85
N ALA A 150 -20.88 20.76 -3.38
CA ALA A 150 -21.17 22.17 -3.10
C ALA A 150 -22.38 22.70 -3.90
N GLY A 151 -22.94 21.91 -4.83
CA GLY A 151 -24.04 22.36 -5.69
C GLY A 151 -23.60 23.39 -6.73
N GLU A 152 -22.30 23.51 -6.98
CA GLU A 152 -21.76 24.30 -8.08
C GLU A 152 -22.25 23.70 -9.41
N LYS A 153 -22.70 24.54 -10.34
CA LYS A 153 -23.29 24.08 -11.61
C LYS A 153 -22.32 23.11 -12.29
N PRO A 154 -22.82 22.00 -12.88
CA PRO A 154 -21.97 21.04 -13.59
C PRO A 154 -21.19 21.77 -14.67
N PHE A 155 -19.87 21.76 -14.47
CA PHE A 155 -18.82 22.27 -15.32
C PHE A 155 -19.03 21.83 -16.78
N LEU A 156 -19.60 22.71 -17.60
CA LEU A 156 -19.71 22.52 -19.04
C LEU A 156 -18.71 23.45 -19.75
N PRO A 157 -17.93 22.96 -20.72
CA PRO A 157 -16.94 23.78 -21.42
C PRO A 157 -17.52 24.87 -22.32
N ASP A 158 -18.84 24.87 -22.55
CA ASP A 158 -19.48 25.77 -23.50
C ASP A 158 -20.61 26.53 -22.80
N GLY A 159 -20.28 27.63 -22.14
CA GLY A 159 -21.27 28.54 -21.57
C GLY A 159 -20.60 29.60 -20.71
N ASP A 160 -20.36 30.76 -21.34
CA ASP A 160 -19.94 32.04 -20.78
C ASP A 160 -19.26 32.00 -19.41
N ALA A 161 -17.96 32.30 -19.42
CA ALA A 161 -17.24 32.74 -18.23
C ALA A 161 -18.15 33.68 -17.43
N GLY A 162 -18.53 33.26 -16.22
CA GLY A 162 -19.22 34.15 -15.29
C GLY A 162 -18.42 35.44 -15.17
N GLU A 163 -19.10 36.57 -15.01
CA GLU A 163 -18.50 37.91 -14.97
C GLU A 163 -17.42 38.11 -13.87
N ASP A 164 -17.11 37.09 -13.06
CA ASP A 164 -16.03 37.07 -12.08
C ASP A 164 -14.79 36.20 -12.45
N GLY A 165 -14.83 35.44 -13.55
CA GLY A 165 -13.69 34.65 -14.06
C GLY A 165 -13.20 33.52 -13.15
N SER A 166 -13.90 33.16 -12.07
CA SER A 166 -13.26 32.45 -10.94
C SER A 166 -13.30 30.92 -10.94
N ASN A 167 -14.00 30.23 -11.85
CA ASN A 167 -14.22 28.77 -11.72
C ASN A 167 -13.56 27.85 -12.77
N ALA A 168 -13.27 28.32 -13.99
CA ALA A 168 -12.59 27.50 -15.01
C ALA A 168 -11.06 27.51 -14.82
N ASP A 169 -10.52 28.66 -14.40
CA ASP A 169 -9.10 28.86 -14.10
C ASP A 169 -8.65 27.98 -12.92
N ASP A 170 -9.53 27.72 -11.96
CA ASP A 170 -9.28 26.86 -10.80
C ASP A 170 -9.14 25.38 -11.18
N ILE A 171 -9.92 24.89 -12.16
CA ILE A 171 -9.80 23.51 -12.65
C ILE A 171 -8.53 23.32 -13.46
N GLU A 172 -8.20 24.26 -14.34
CA GLU A 172 -6.98 24.14 -15.15
C GLU A 172 -5.74 24.24 -14.28
N ALA A 173 -5.73 25.15 -13.29
CA ALA A 173 -4.67 25.23 -12.29
C ALA A 173 -4.56 23.96 -11.45
N ALA A 174 -5.69 23.39 -11.01
CA ALA A 174 -5.71 22.13 -10.27
C ALA A 174 -5.24 20.95 -11.14
N LEU A 175 -5.68 20.89 -12.41
CA LEU A 175 -5.29 19.86 -13.36
C LEU A 175 -3.80 19.89 -13.61
N GLN A 176 -3.22 21.08 -13.85
CA GLN A 176 -1.79 21.24 -14.04
C GLN A 176 -1.02 20.78 -12.80
N LEU A 177 -1.40 21.25 -11.60
CA LEU A 177 -0.78 20.83 -10.34
C LEU A 177 -0.80 19.30 -10.16
N HIS A 178 -1.97 18.69 -10.39
CA HIS A 178 -2.13 17.24 -10.26
C HIS A 178 -1.40 16.47 -11.36
N ALA A 179 -1.28 17.00 -12.58
CA ALA A 179 -0.48 16.43 -13.63
C ALA A 179 1.00 16.41 -13.25
N GLU A 180 1.54 17.53 -12.78
CA GLU A 180 2.93 17.65 -12.35
C GLU A 180 3.25 16.71 -11.17
N ASP A 181 2.38 16.65 -10.17
CA ASP A 181 2.52 15.76 -9.00
C ASP A 181 2.56 14.27 -9.40
N ASN A 182 1.78 13.89 -10.42
CA ASN A 182 1.62 12.50 -10.82
C ASN A 182 2.54 12.07 -11.98
N PHE A 183 3.16 12.99 -12.72
CA PHE A 183 3.95 12.64 -13.91
C PHE A 183 5.04 11.61 -13.58
N TRP A 184 6.01 11.94 -12.72
CA TRP A 184 7.10 11.00 -12.39
C TRP A 184 6.68 9.81 -11.55
N GLU A 185 5.63 9.93 -10.74
CA GLU A 185 5.13 8.85 -9.89
C GLU A 185 4.27 7.84 -10.68
N SER A 186 3.71 8.24 -11.82
CA SER A 186 2.91 7.39 -12.70
C SER A 186 3.76 6.55 -13.67
N ARG A 187 5.06 6.80 -13.78
CA ARG A 187 5.95 5.98 -14.63
C ARG A 187 5.89 4.50 -14.24
N PRO A 188 6.15 3.56 -15.17
CA PRO A 188 6.22 2.15 -14.85
C PRO A 188 7.23 1.87 -13.74
N ALA A 189 6.83 1.06 -12.76
CA ALA A 189 7.70 0.63 -11.66
C ALA A 189 8.83 -0.29 -12.13
N SER A 190 8.60 -1.02 -13.22
CA SER A 190 9.57 -1.88 -13.88
C SER A 190 9.43 -1.74 -15.40
N SER A 191 10.50 -1.34 -16.07
CA SER A 191 10.54 -1.13 -17.52
C SER A 191 11.91 -1.47 -18.09
N MET A 192 11.99 -1.64 -19.41
CA MET A 192 13.27 -1.83 -20.09
C MET A 192 14.16 -0.60 -19.94
N ALA A 193 13.59 0.60 -19.98
CA ALA A 193 14.32 1.84 -19.73
C ALA A 193 15.00 1.86 -18.35
N ALA A 194 14.28 1.44 -17.29
CA ALA A 194 14.83 1.38 -15.93
C ALA A 194 15.92 0.30 -15.81
N VAL A 195 15.70 -0.88 -16.40
CA VAL A 195 16.70 -1.97 -16.43
C VAL A 195 17.97 -1.51 -17.15
N GLN A 196 17.83 -0.85 -18.30
CA GLN A 196 18.96 -0.35 -19.07
C GLN A 196 19.75 0.71 -18.27
N LEU A 197 19.07 1.63 -17.59
CA LEU A 197 19.73 2.62 -16.73
C LEU A 197 20.53 1.94 -15.62
N ILE A 198 19.96 0.92 -14.98
CA ILE A 198 20.64 0.14 -13.94
C ILE A 198 21.89 -0.53 -14.52
N LYS A 199 21.79 -1.16 -15.71
CA LYS A 199 22.93 -1.79 -16.38
C LYS A 199 24.03 -0.78 -16.74
N GLU A 200 23.67 0.41 -17.22
CA GLU A 200 24.62 1.50 -17.49
C GLU A 200 25.34 1.94 -16.20
N LYS A 201 24.60 2.12 -15.10
CA LYS A 201 25.17 2.47 -13.78
C LYS A 201 26.07 1.37 -13.23
N MET A 202 25.69 0.11 -13.44
CA MET A 202 26.50 -1.05 -13.09
C MET A 202 27.81 -1.06 -13.88
N ALA A 203 27.75 -0.96 -15.22
CA ALA A 203 28.96 -0.92 -16.06
C ALA A 203 29.93 0.19 -15.63
N LYS A 204 29.40 1.40 -15.38
CA LYS A 204 30.20 2.54 -14.90
C LYS A 204 30.89 2.26 -13.55
N ARG A 205 30.23 1.59 -12.61
CA ARG A 205 30.84 1.20 -11.32
C ARG A 205 31.92 0.14 -11.46
N ALA A 206 31.76 -0.79 -12.40
CA ALA A 206 32.78 -1.80 -12.67
C ALA A 206 34.06 -1.17 -13.24
N GLU A 207 33.94 -0.13 -14.08
CA GLU A 207 35.07 0.63 -14.60
C GLU A 207 35.84 1.38 -13.51
N THR A 208 35.17 1.86 -12.46
CA THR A 208 35.79 2.57 -11.34
C THR A 208 36.44 1.64 -10.29
N GLY A 209 36.50 0.34 -10.55
CA GLY A 209 37.08 -0.65 -9.64
C GLY A 209 36.16 -1.07 -8.48
N ASP A 210 34.94 -0.54 -8.42
CA ASP A 210 33.92 -0.89 -7.42
C ASP A 210 33.15 -2.15 -7.88
N ALA A 211 33.78 -3.30 -7.65
CA ALA A 211 33.22 -4.66 -7.65
C ALA A 211 32.59 -5.23 -8.95
N LYS A 212 32.73 -6.55 -9.10
CA LYS A 212 31.98 -7.38 -10.07
C LYS A 212 30.54 -7.50 -9.57
N HIS A 213 29.57 -7.19 -10.42
CA HIS A 213 28.15 -7.25 -10.05
C HIS A 213 27.72 -8.68 -9.68
N MET A 214 26.98 -8.82 -8.58
CA MET A 214 26.52 -10.11 -8.03
C MET A 214 25.06 -10.45 -8.36
N TRP A 215 24.40 -9.61 -9.16
CA TRP A 215 23.00 -9.77 -9.56
C TRP A 215 22.80 -9.17 -10.96
N GLU A 216 21.76 -9.62 -11.66
CA GLU A 216 21.40 -9.14 -13.00
C GLU A 216 19.99 -8.51 -12.95
N PRO A 217 19.79 -7.26 -13.41
CA PRO A 217 18.47 -6.65 -13.47
C PRO A 217 17.66 -7.19 -14.66
N GLU A 218 16.39 -7.46 -14.41
CA GLU A 218 15.39 -7.79 -15.43
C GLU A 218 14.06 -7.10 -15.15
N VAL A 219 13.17 -7.08 -16.13
CA VAL A 219 11.82 -6.55 -15.96
C VAL A 219 11.02 -7.51 -15.09
N SER A 220 10.68 -7.08 -13.88
CA SER A 220 9.85 -7.87 -12.97
C SER A 220 8.41 -7.93 -13.45
N LEU A 221 7.90 -9.13 -13.73
CA LEU A 221 6.48 -9.34 -14.10
C LEU A 221 5.51 -8.89 -13.00
N ARG A 222 5.93 -8.93 -11.72
CA ARG A 222 5.14 -8.46 -10.57
C ARG A 222 4.85 -6.96 -10.65
N PHE A 223 5.78 -6.17 -11.17
CA PHE A 223 5.73 -4.71 -11.19
C PHE A 223 5.60 -4.10 -12.58
N LYS A 224 5.73 -4.91 -13.66
CA LYS A 224 5.74 -4.45 -15.06
C LYS A 224 4.57 -3.52 -15.40
N PHE A 225 3.38 -3.86 -14.92
CA PHE A 225 2.14 -3.13 -15.22
C PHE A 225 1.71 -2.18 -14.11
N LEU A 226 2.53 -2.03 -13.06
CA LEU A 226 2.27 -1.08 -12.00
C LEU A 226 3.01 0.21 -12.29
N SER A 227 2.37 1.34 -11.95
CA SER A 227 3.12 2.58 -11.77
C SER A 227 4.03 2.48 -10.54
N LEU A 228 5.07 3.31 -10.47
CA LEU A 228 5.91 3.43 -9.29
C LEU A 228 5.07 3.74 -8.04
N LYS A 229 4.08 4.65 -8.16
CA LYS A 229 3.14 5.00 -7.09
C LYS A 229 2.34 3.80 -6.56
N ASP A 230 1.99 2.85 -7.43
CA ASP A 230 1.25 1.66 -7.02
C ASP A 230 2.16 0.57 -6.45
N ALA A 231 3.35 0.38 -7.03
CA ALA A 231 4.35 -0.54 -6.51
C ALA A 231 4.79 -0.16 -5.08
N LYS A 232 4.97 1.15 -4.80
CA LYS A 232 5.28 1.65 -3.45
C LYS A 232 4.29 1.17 -2.38
N LYS A 233 3.02 1.03 -2.72
CA LYS A 233 1.97 0.59 -1.77
C LYS A 233 2.09 -0.90 -1.41
N LEU A 234 2.83 -1.69 -2.19
CA LEU A 234 3.18 -3.07 -1.83
C LEU A 234 4.33 -3.11 -0.80
N MET A 235 5.08 -2.02 -0.64
CA MET A 235 6.17 -1.90 0.33
C MET A 235 5.67 -1.35 1.68
N GLY A 236 4.85 -2.13 2.37
CA GLY A 236 4.15 -1.70 3.58
C GLY A 236 4.94 -1.77 4.89
N THR A 237 6.25 -1.55 4.91
CA THR A 237 7.01 -1.54 6.17
C THR A 237 7.43 -0.13 6.54
N PHE A 238 7.07 0.32 7.74
CA PHE A 238 7.61 1.54 8.32
C PHE A 238 8.88 1.19 9.11
N LEU A 239 10.01 1.80 8.72
CA LEU A 239 11.24 1.65 9.48
C LEU A 239 11.14 2.49 10.76
N VAL A 240 11.76 2.00 11.83
CA VAL A 240 11.82 2.73 13.10
C VAL A 240 12.59 4.03 12.87
N ASN A 241 12.07 5.13 13.41
CA ASN A 241 12.58 6.51 13.22
C ASN A 241 12.36 7.11 11.81
N THR A 242 11.56 6.50 10.93
CA THR A 242 11.13 7.18 9.70
C THR A 242 10.06 8.21 10.03
N ARG A 243 10.30 9.47 9.65
CA ARG A 243 9.24 10.51 9.60
C ARG A 243 8.52 10.36 8.27
N VAL A 244 7.20 10.12 8.32
CA VAL A 244 6.33 10.23 7.15
C VAL A 244 5.57 11.55 7.29
N GLU A 245 5.66 12.42 6.29
CA GLU A 245 4.96 13.70 6.28
C GLU A 245 3.44 13.48 6.41
N GLY A 246 2.78 14.25 7.28
CA GLY A 246 1.35 14.10 7.54
C GLY A 246 0.93 12.90 8.41
N LEU A 247 1.84 11.98 8.76
CA LEU A 247 1.53 10.82 9.60
C LEU A 247 2.42 10.80 10.85
N ARG A 248 1.84 11.06 12.03
CA ARG A 248 2.48 10.76 13.32
C ARG A 248 2.52 9.25 13.51
N LEU A 249 3.53 8.61 12.94
CA LEU A 249 3.88 7.24 13.27
C LEU A 249 4.35 7.22 14.73
N PRO A 250 3.83 6.31 15.56
CA PRO A 250 4.40 6.10 16.89
C PRO A 250 5.87 5.76 16.70
N SER A 251 6.74 6.48 17.41
CA SER A 251 8.16 6.12 17.52
C SER A 251 8.20 4.66 17.93
N GLY A 252 8.42 3.76 16.97
CA GLY A 252 8.39 2.34 17.23
C GLY A 252 9.37 2.08 18.35
N VAL A 253 8.91 1.57 19.49
CA VAL A 253 9.85 1.25 20.56
C VAL A 253 10.58 0.00 20.07
N PRO A 254 11.90 0.06 19.81
CA PRO A 254 12.63 -1.10 19.31
C PRO A 254 12.41 -2.29 20.24
N LEU A 255 12.42 -3.49 19.67
CA LEU A 255 12.53 -4.69 20.50
C LEU A 255 13.89 -4.66 21.22
N PRO A 256 13.98 -5.17 22.47
CA PRO A 256 15.26 -5.28 23.15
C PRO A 256 16.27 -6.05 22.28
N ALA A 257 17.46 -5.49 22.11
CA ALA A 257 18.55 -6.18 21.43
C ALA A 257 19.03 -7.34 22.31
N LYS A 258 19.14 -8.55 21.74
CA LYS A 258 19.75 -9.68 22.43
C LYS A 258 21.27 -9.46 22.48
N THR A 259 21.81 -9.31 23.68
CA THR A 259 23.25 -9.05 23.92
C THR A 259 24.02 -10.29 24.39
N VAL A 260 23.32 -11.34 24.83
CA VAL A 260 23.90 -12.59 25.30
C VAL A 260 23.44 -13.72 24.39
N PHE A 261 24.40 -14.42 23.78
CA PHE A 261 24.15 -15.61 22.96
C PHE A 261 24.83 -16.80 23.64
N GLU A 262 24.06 -17.85 23.94
CA GLU A 262 24.53 -19.04 24.68
C GLU A 262 25.76 -19.68 24.01
N ASN A 263 25.84 -19.58 22.68
CA ASN A 263 26.90 -20.16 21.85
C ASN A 263 27.74 -19.10 21.13
N ALA A 264 27.95 -17.92 21.74
CA ALA A 264 28.69 -16.82 21.10
C ALA A 264 30.11 -17.19 20.65
N ASN A 265 30.71 -18.21 21.25
CA ASN A 265 32.07 -18.68 20.97
C ASN A 265 32.12 -19.85 19.97
N GLU A 266 30.98 -20.37 19.51
CA GLU A 266 30.97 -21.45 18.52
C GLU A 266 31.28 -20.88 17.12
N PRO A 267 32.05 -21.61 16.29
CA PRO A 267 32.33 -21.17 14.93
C PRO A 267 31.03 -21.13 14.10
N VAL A 268 30.68 -19.96 13.59
CA VAL A 268 29.56 -19.78 12.68
C VAL A 268 29.95 -20.33 11.30
N PRO A 269 29.14 -21.20 10.68
CA PRO A 269 29.48 -21.76 9.37
C PRO A 269 29.51 -20.67 8.30
N ALA A 270 30.42 -20.81 7.34
CA ALA A 270 30.55 -19.88 6.22
C ALA A 270 29.28 -19.82 5.33
N ASN A 271 28.50 -20.90 5.31
CA ASN A 271 27.21 -20.97 4.62
C ASN A 271 26.17 -21.57 5.57
N PHE A 272 24.98 -21.00 5.61
CA PHE A 272 23.87 -21.48 6.42
C PHE A 272 22.56 -21.35 5.65
N ASP A 273 21.79 -22.44 5.60
CA ASP A 273 20.43 -22.46 5.07
C ASP A 273 19.53 -23.12 6.12
N ALA A 274 18.55 -22.38 6.63
CA ALA A 274 17.63 -22.86 7.66
C ALA A 274 16.80 -24.08 7.19
N ARG A 275 16.53 -24.20 5.88
CA ARG A 275 15.80 -25.33 5.30
C ARG A 275 16.59 -26.63 5.39
N THR A 276 17.92 -26.53 5.34
CA THR A 276 18.83 -27.67 5.47
C THR A 276 19.18 -27.94 6.94
N ALA A 277 19.34 -26.88 7.74
CA ALA A 277 19.64 -26.99 9.16
C ALA A 277 18.47 -27.57 9.99
N PHE A 278 17.24 -27.31 9.57
CA PHE A 278 16.02 -27.79 10.24
C PHE A 278 15.15 -28.61 9.27
N PRO A 279 15.58 -29.82 8.88
CA PRO A 279 14.95 -30.59 7.81
C PRO A 279 13.49 -30.96 8.10
N VAL A 280 13.13 -31.19 9.37
CA VAL A 280 11.73 -31.44 9.79
C VAL A 280 10.83 -30.23 9.54
N CYS A 281 11.40 -29.03 9.51
CA CYS A 281 10.70 -27.77 9.27
C CYS A 281 10.96 -27.20 7.87
N LYS A 282 11.57 -27.98 6.97
CA LYS A 282 11.95 -27.53 5.63
C LYS A 282 10.78 -26.93 4.87
N ASP A 283 9.62 -27.57 4.92
CA ASP A 283 8.44 -27.13 4.18
C ASP A 283 7.76 -25.93 4.84
N VAL A 284 7.99 -25.68 6.13
CA VAL A 284 7.51 -24.48 6.82
C VAL A 284 8.42 -23.29 6.50
N VAL A 285 9.73 -23.47 6.71
CA VAL A 285 10.76 -22.44 6.48
C VAL A 285 10.92 -22.10 5.00
N GLY A 286 10.71 -23.08 4.12
CA GLY A 286 10.81 -22.93 2.68
C GLY A 286 9.53 -22.47 2.00
N HIS A 287 8.43 -22.30 2.74
CA HIS A 287 7.14 -21.90 2.17
C HIS A 287 7.12 -20.41 1.86
N VAL A 288 7.03 -20.09 0.57
CA VAL A 288 6.93 -18.71 0.08
C VAL A 288 5.46 -18.33 -0.03
N ARG A 289 5.06 -17.25 0.66
CA ARG A 289 3.68 -16.74 0.71
C ARG A 289 3.52 -15.50 -0.17
N ASP A 290 2.28 -15.13 -0.47
CA ASP A 290 1.97 -13.93 -1.27
C ASP A 290 1.02 -12.96 -0.53
N GLN A 291 1.42 -11.70 -0.44
CA GLN A 291 0.65 -10.61 0.18
C GLN A 291 -0.43 -10.00 -0.74
N GLY A 292 -0.54 -10.44 -1.99
CA GLY A 292 -1.47 -9.88 -2.96
C GLY A 292 -1.22 -8.38 -3.23
N ASP A 293 -2.28 -7.62 -3.55
CA ASP A 293 -2.23 -6.14 -3.66
C ASP A 293 -2.48 -5.44 -2.31
N CYS A 294 -1.72 -5.83 -1.29
CA CYS A 294 -1.82 -5.28 0.07
C CYS A 294 -0.42 -5.02 0.60
N GLY A 295 -0.15 -3.83 1.15
CA GLY A 295 1.10 -3.49 1.84
C GLY A 295 1.20 -4.15 3.22
N SER A 296 1.08 -5.47 3.29
CA SER A 296 1.10 -6.27 4.52
C SER A 296 2.43 -7.01 4.74
N CYS A 297 3.49 -6.70 3.99
CA CYS A 297 4.81 -7.36 4.12
C CYS A 297 5.34 -7.41 5.57
N TRP A 298 5.07 -6.37 6.36
CA TRP A 298 5.41 -6.30 7.78
C TRP A 298 4.74 -7.42 8.62
N ALA A 299 3.51 -7.78 8.28
CA ALA A 299 2.73 -8.82 8.93
C ALA A 299 3.13 -10.21 8.42
N PHE A 300 3.37 -10.33 7.10
CA PHE A 300 3.83 -11.56 6.45
C PHE A 300 5.17 -12.02 7.03
N ALA A 301 6.21 -11.20 6.88
CA ALA A 301 7.56 -11.55 7.34
C ALA A 301 7.62 -11.86 8.85
N SER A 302 6.84 -11.14 9.66
CA SER A 302 6.78 -11.40 11.11
C SER A 302 6.07 -12.72 11.42
N THR A 303 4.96 -13.01 10.75
CA THR A 303 4.16 -14.22 10.99
C THR A 303 4.86 -15.47 10.45
N GLU A 304 5.50 -15.38 9.29
CA GLU A 304 6.35 -16.44 8.70
C GLU A 304 7.50 -16.80 9.65
N ALA A 305 8.30 -15.81 10.05
CA ALA A 305 9.40 -16.05 10.99
C ALA A 305 8.93 -16.58 12.36
N PHE A 306 7.72 -16.22 12.80
CA PHE A 306 7.15 -16.79 14.02
C PHE A 306 6.74 -18.26 13.81
N ASN A 307 6.14 -18.59 12.66
CA ASN A 307 5.78 -19.95 12.31
C ASN A 307 7.01 -20.86 12.19
N ASP A 308 8.09 -20.37 11.58
CA ASP A 308 9.39 -21.06 11.50
C ASP A 308 9.93 -21.37 12.89
N ARG A 309 9.98 -20.36 13.77
CA ARG A 309 10.46 -20.51 15.15
C ARG A 309 9.61 -21.47 15.95
N LEU A 310 8.29 -21.44 15.76
CA LEU A 310 7.38 -22.39 16.39
C LEU A 310 7.72 -23.81 15.97
N CYS A 311 7.89 -24.05 14.67
CA CYS A 311 8.27 -25.36 14.14
C CYS A 311 9.63 -25.84 14.67
N ILE A 312 10.65 -24.98 14.58
CA ILE A 312 12.01 -25.32 15.02
C ILE A 312 12.01 -25.66 16.50
N ARG A 313 11.31 -24.85 17.32
CA ARG A 313 11.24 -25.06 18.77
C ARG A 313 10.43 -26.29 19.15
N SER A 314 9.35 -26.60 18.43
CA SER A 314 8.51 -27.78 18.69
C SER A 314 9.03 -29.05 18.02
N GLN A 315 10.13 -28.97 17.26
CA GLN A 315 10.65 -30.05 16.42
C GLN A 315 9.58 -30.58 15.44
N GLY A 316 8.81 -29.67 14.83
CA GLY A 316 7.76 -29.98 13.86
C GLY A 316 6.44 -30.47 14.46
N LYS A 317 6.33 -30.61 15.79
CA LYS A 317 5.11 -31.11 16.42
C LYS A 317 4.01 -30.04 16.38
N GLY A 318 2.85 -30.44 15.86
CA GLY A 318 1.62 -29.65 15.88
C GLY A 318 1.66 -28.32 15.13
N VAL A 319 2.52 -28.21 14.12
CA VAL A 319 2.70 -26.97 13.37
C VAL A 319 1.62 -26.84 12.31
N MET A 320 0.83 -25.78 12.41
CA MET A 320 -0.06 -25.30 11.35
C MET A 320 0.40 -23.90 10.92
N PRO A 321 0.18 -23.51 9.65
CA PRO A 321 0.47 -22.16 9.20
C PRO A 321 -0.22 -21.12 10.09
N LEU A 322 0.52 -20.10 10.52
CA LEU A 322 -0.05 -18.98 11.28
C LEU A 322 -0.67 -17.94 10.33
N SER A 323 -1.77 -17.34 10.75
CA SER A 323 -2.59 -16.43 9.94
C SER A 323 -1.92 -15.08 9.75
N THR A 324 -1.42 -14.83 8.54
CA THR A 324 -1.00 -13.50 8.10
C THR A 324 -2.18 -12.54 8.01
N GLN A 325 -3.40 -13.05 7.77
CA GLN A 325 -4.65 -12.29 7.75
C GLN A 325 -4.97 -11.71 9.12
N HIS A 326 -4.94 -12.53 10.17
CA HIS A 326 -5.19 -12.08 11.53
C HIS A 326 -4.17 -11.02 11.98
N THR A 327 -2.88 -11.23 11.69
CA THR A 327 -1.86 -10.22 11.95
C THR A 327 -2.14 -8.93 11.18
N THR A 328 -2.44 -9.02 9.88
CA THR A 328 -2.72 -7.84 9.02
C THR A 328 -3.96 -7.05 9.48
N SER A 329 -5.03 -7.73 9.89
CA SER A 329 -6.32 -7.12 10.20
C SER A 329 -6.46 -6.65 11.65
N CYS A 330 -5.93 -7.41 12.61
CA CYS A 330 -6.17 -7.19 14.04
C CYS A 330 -5.02 -6.52 14.78
N CYS A 331 -3.78 -6.65 14.29
CA CYS A 331 -2.69 -5.79 14.71
C CYS A 331 -2.86 -4.42 14.00
N ASN A 332 -3.84 -3.64 14.44
CA ASN A 332 -4.26 -2.38 13.82
C ASN A 332 -3.72 -1.14 14.57
N ALA A 333 -4.19 0.04 14.19
CA ALA A 333 -3.69 1.32 14.72
C ALA A 333 -3.82 1.40 16.25
N ILE A 334 -4.90 0.85 16.80
CA ILE A 334 -5.18 0.84 18.24
C ILE A 334 -4.33 -0.21 18.97
N HIS A 335 -4.15 -1.37 18.35
CA HIS A 335 -3.56 -2.53 19.04
C HIS A 335 -2.05 -2.65 18.90
N CYS A 336 -1.49 -2.17 17.79
CA CYS A 336 -0.07 -2.28 17.52
C CYS A 336 0.47 -1.19 16.57
N ALA A 337 -0.20 -0.04 16.47
CA ALA A 337 0.28 1.08 15.66
C ALA A 337 0.55 0.73 14.17
N SER A 338 -0.20 -0.22 13.62
CA SER A 338 -0.07 -0.65 12.23
C SER A 338 -1.39 -0.44 11.46
N PHE A 339 -1.31 -0.26 10.14
CA PHE A 339 -2.42 0.21 9.30
C PHE A 339 -2.83 -0.84 8.26
N GLY A 340 -2.60 -2.13 8.55
CA GLY A 340 -2.94 -3.25 7.68
C GLY A 340 -2.23 -3.16 6.33
N CYS A 341 -3.02 -3.06 5.25
CA CYS A 341 -2.50 -2.90 3.89
C CYS A 341 -1.82 -1.56 3.60
N ASN A 342 -1.94 -0.58 4.50
CA ASN A 342 -1.22 0.70 4.40
C ASN A 342 0.10 0.68 5.17
N GLY A 343 0.52 -0.50 5.62
CA GLY A 343 1.81 -0.73 6.24
C GLY A 343 1.81 -0.75 7.77
N GLY A 344 2.93 -1.19 8.33
CA GLY A 344 3.09 -1.43 9.76
C GLY A 344 4.54 -1.65 10.16
N GLN A 345 4.75 -1.92 11.45
CA GLN A 345 6.08 -2.11 12.03
C GLN A 345 6.26 -3.57 12.48
N PRO A 346 7.26 -4.31 11.95
CA PRO A 346 7.51 -5.70 12.37
C PRO A 346 7.67 -5.86 13.88
N GLY A 347 8.40 -4.94 14.54
CA GLY A 347 8.57 -4.99 16.00
C GLY A 347 7.27 -4.94 16.79
N MET A 348 6.25 -4.25 16.27
CA MET A 348 4.92 -4.20 16.89
C MET A 348 4.13 -5.48 16.66
N ALA A 349 4.33 -6.17 15.53
CA ALA A 349 3.76 -7.49 15.29
C ALA A 349 4.29 -8.53 16.30
N TRP A 350 5.60 -8.53 16.57
CA TRP A 350 6.19 -9.40 17.60
C TRP A 350 5.62 -9.15 19.00
N ARG A 351 5.44 -7.87 19.39
CA ARG A 351 4.77 -7.52 20.66
C ARG A 351 3.30 -7.94 20.68
N TRP A 352 2.64 -7.93 19.53
CA TRP A 352 1.28 -8.44 19.40
C TRP A 352 1.24 -9.95 19.60
N PHE A 353 2.18 -10.71 19.02
CA PHE A 353 2.29 -12.15 19.24
C PHE A 353 2.47 -12.50 20.73
N GLU A 354 3.26 -11.73 21.47
CA GLU A 354 3.43 -11.91 22.92
C GLU A 354 2.13 -11.59 23.70
N ARG A 355 1.49 -10.45 23.43
CA ARG A 355 0.34 -10.00 24.25
C ARG A 355 -0.99 -10.64 23.89
N LYS A 356 -1.18 -10.99 22.62
CA LYS A 356 -2.50 -11.33 22.05
C LYS A 356 -2.49 -12.64 21.30
N GLY A 357 -1.33 -13.05 20.78
CA GLY A 357 -1.16 -14.25 19.99
C GLY A 357 -1.70 -14.12 18.56
N VAL A 358 -1.45 -15.14 17.75
CA VAL A 358 -1.93 -15.25 16.37
C VAL A 358 -2.58 -16.61 16.14
N VAL A 359 -3.69 -16.66 15.41
CA VAL A 359 -4.40 -17.90 15.08
C VAL A 359 -3.77 -18.61 13.88
N THR A 360 -4.20 -19.84 13.59
CA THR A 360 -3.83 -20.53 12.35
C THR A 360 -4.48 -19.91 11.12
N GLY A 361 -3.82 -19.96 9.98
CA GLY A 361 -4.31 -19.41 8.71
C GLY A 361 -3.40 -19.76 7.55
N GLY A 362 -3.96 -20.47 6.58
CA GLY A 362 -3.28 -20.80 5.33
C GLY A 362 -3.28 -19.64 4.33
N ASP A 363 -2.81 -19.93 3.13
CA ASP A 363 -2.76 -18.97 2.03
C ASP A 363 -4.14 -18.81 1.37
N PHE A 364 -4.25 -17.90 0.40
CA PHE A 364 -5.51 -17.58 -0.24
C PHE A 364 -6.18 -18.79 -0.91
N ASP A 365 -5.40 -19.70 -1.48
CA ASP A 365 -5.91 -20.92 -2.12
C ASP A 365 -6.51 -21.93 -1.12
N THR A 366 -6.30 -21.73 0.19
CA THR A 366 -6.90 -22.53 1.25
C THR A 366 -8.22 -21.96 1.76
N LEU A 367 -8.59 -20.76 1.32
CA LEU A 367 -9.84 -20.11 1.71
C LEU A 367 -11.06 -20.95 1.32
N GLY A 368 -11.94 -21.21 2.29
CA GLY A 368 -13.15 -22.01 2.12
C GLY A 368 -12.94 -23.52 2.22
N LYS A 369 -11.72 -24.00 2.53
CA LYS A 369 -11.42 -25.43 2.69
C LYS A 369 -11.67 -25.95 4.11
N GLY A 370 -11.87 -25.07 5.10
CA GLY A 370 -12.12 -25.47 6.49
C GLY A 370 -10.91 -26.05 7.22
N THR A 371 -9.70 -25.72 6.77
CA THR A 371 -8.46 -26.35 7.25
C THR A 371 -7.69 -25.50 8.26
N THR A 372 -7.95 -24.19 8.31
CA THR A 372 -7.31 -23.28 9.26
C THR A 372 -8.31 -22.26 9.80
N CYS A 373 -8.00 -21.59 10.91
CA CYS A 373 -8.94 -20.64 11.50
C CYS A 373 -9.22 -19.45 10.57
N TRP A 374 -8.17 -18.86 10.00
CA TRP A 374 -8.31 -17.65 9.19
C TRP A 374 -7.31 -17.60 8.03
N PRO A 375 -7.63 -18.23 6.89
CA PRO A 375 -6.87 -18.12 5.65
C PRO A 375 -6.73 -16.67 5.16
N TYR A 376 -5.72 -16.40 4.32
CA TYR A 376 -5.58 -15.10 3.69
C TYR A 376 -6.73 -14.81 2.71
N GLU A 377 -7.30 -13.60 2.75
CA GLU A 377 -8.49 -13.24 1.96
C GLU A 377 -8.19 -12.41 0.73
N ILE A 378 -6.95 -11.91 0.61
CA ILE A 378 -6.57 -11.06 -0.51
C ILE A 378 -5.96 -11.97 -1.58
N PRO A 379 -6.60 -12.11 -2.76
CA PRO A 379 -6.11 -12.99 -3.80
C PRO A 379 -4.76 -12.51 -4.32
N PHE A 380 -3.96 -13.46 -4.76
CA PHE A 380 -2.97 -13.13 -5.78
C PHE A 380 -3.71 -12.76 -7.06
N CYS A 381 -3.30 -11.66 -7.67
CA CYS A 381 -3.89 -11.19 -8.90
C CYS A 381 -2.82 -11.08 -9.99
N ALA A 382 -3.19 -11.44 -11.21
CA ALA A 382 -2.39 -11.20 -12.38
C ALA A 382 -2.38 -9.70 -12.67
N HIS A 383 -1.21 -9.08 -12.54
CA HIS A 383 -0.97 -7.74 -13.04
C HIS A 383 -0.93 -7.83 -14.57
N HIS A 384 -2.07 -7.56 -15.23
CA HIS A 384 -2.22 -7.36 -16.68
C HIS A 384 -1.45 -8.33 -17.61
N ALA A 385 -1.38 -9.60 -17.26
CA ALA A 385 -0.84 -10.67 -18.10
C ALA A 385 -1.83 -11.84 -18.14
N LYS A 386 -1.75 -12.67 -19.20
CA LYS A 386 -2.37 -14.00 -19.19
C LYS A 386 -1.61 -14.89 -18.20
N ALA A 387 -2.02 -14.84 -16.95
CA ALA A 387 -1.58 -15.71 -15.88
C ALA A 387 -2.78 -16.52 -15.35
N PRO A 388 -2.57 -17.63 -14.63
CA PRO A 388 -3.65 -18.44 -14.07
C PRO A 388 -4.39 -17.75 -12.89
N PHE A 389 -4.24 -16.42 -12.74
CA PHE A 389 -4.72 -15.66 -11.60
C PHE A 389 -5.65 -14.52 -12.05
N PRO A 390 -6.65 -14.11 -11.23
CA PRO A 390 -7.60 -13.04 -11.58
C PRO A 390 -6.91 -11.71 -11.90
N ASN A 391 -7.43 -10.93 -12.85
CA ASN A 391 -6.89 -9.60 -13.16
C ASN A 391 -7.01 -8.67 -11.94
N CYS A 392 -5.92 -7.95 -11.59
CA CYS A 392 -5.91 -7.02 -10.47
C CYS A 392 -6.83 -5.79 -10.64
N ASP A 393 -7.28 -5.53 -11.86
CA ASP A 393 -7.89 -4.24 -12.26
C ASP A 393 -9.42 -4.19 -12.26
N THR A 394 -10.09 -5.25 -11.80
CA THR A 394 -11.54 -5.17 -11.60
C THR A 394 -11.84 -4.19 -10.47
N ASP A 395 -12.89 -3.38 -10.61
CA ASP A 395 -13.41 -2.38 -9.65
C ASP A 395 -13.73 -2.91 -8.22
N VAL A 396 -13.32 -4.15 -7.93
CA VAL A 396 -13.28 -4.82 -6.63
C VAL A 396 -12.11 -4.26 -5.80
N ARG A 397 -12.34 -3.03 -5.35
CA ARG A 397 -12.01 -2.47 -4.04
C ARG A 397 -10.84 -1.48 -3.97
N PRO A 398 -10.97 -0.47 -3.09
CA PRO A 398 -9.79 0.13 -2.47
C PRO A 398 -9.00 -0.96 -1.72
N ARG A 399 -7.69 -0.75 -1.57
CA ARG A 399 -6.70 -1.49 -0.73
C ARG A 399 -7.10 -1.52 0.74
N LYS A 400 -8.29 -2.06 1.02
CA LYS A 400 -8.92 -1.99 2.30
C LYS A 400 -8.56 -3.25 3.04
N THR A 401 -7.78 -3.06 4.09
CA THR A 401 -7.52 -4.10 5.08
C THR A 401 -8.84 -4.79 5.44
N PRO A 402 -8.95 -6.13 5.28
CA PRO A 402 -10.10 -6.87 5.77
C PRO A 402 -10.33 -6.57 7.25
N LYS A 403 -11.59 -6.48 7.69
CA LYS A 403 -11.91 -6.06 9.05
C LYS A 403 -11.40 -7.11 10.05
N CYS A 404 -10.91 -6.65 11.20
CA CYS A 404 -10.59 -7.55 12.30
C CYS A 404 -11.85 -8.28 12.79
N ARG A 405 -11.75 -9.61 12.97
CA ARG A 405 -12.80 -10.50 13.45
C ARG A 405 -12.39 -11.12 14.80
N LYS A 406 -13.34 -11.78 15.48
CA LYS A 406 -13.10 -12.43 16.80
C LYS A 406 -13.42 -13.92 16.79
N ASP A 407 -13.57 -14.47 15.59
CA ASP A 407 -14.03 -15.79 15.23
C ASP A 407 -13.23 -16.27 14.02
N CYS A 408 -13.16 -17.58 13.85
CA CYS A 408 -12.51 -18.16 12.67
C CYS A 408 -13.42 -17.93 11.46
N GLU A 409 -12.83 -17.56 10.33
CA GLU A 409 -13.60 -17.31 9.09
C GLU A 409 -14.28 -18.59 8.60
N GLU A 410 -13.64 -19.74 8.80
CA GLU A 410 -14.16 -21.02 8.36
C GLU A 410 -14.98 -21.68 9.48
N ALA A 411 -16.31 -21.67 9.34
CA ALA A 411 -17.22 -22.30 10.30
C ALA A 411 -16.88 -23.80 10.51
N ALA A 412 -16.57 -24.52 9.44
CA ALA A 412 -16.15 -25.92 9.48
C ALA A 412 -14.89 -26.14 10.34
N TYR A 413 -13.96 -25.18 10.37
CA TYR A 413 -12.79 -25.28 11.27
C TYR A 413 -13.19 -25.12 12.73
N SER A 414 -14.10 -24.17 13.02
CA SER A 414 -14.60 -23.91 14.38
C SER A 414 -15.39 -25.08 14.97
N GLU A 415 -16.11 -25.83 14.12
CA GLU A 415 -16.90 -27.00 14.53
C GLU A 415 -16.05 -28.23 14.83
N HIS A 416 -14.84 -28.32 14.27
CA HIS A 416 -14.05 -29.57 14.27
C HIS A 416 -12.70 -29.49 14.98
N VAL A 417 -12.18 -28.28 15.25
CA VAL A 417 -10.84 -28.12 15.84
C VAL A 417 -10.94 -27.53 17.23
N LEU A 418 -11.02 -26.20 17.36
CA LEU A 418 -11.05 -25.51 18.66
C LEU A 418 -11.60 -24.07 18.48
N PRO A 419 -12.21 -23.47 19.52
CA PRO A 419 -12.64 -22.05 19.50
C PRO A 419 -11.50 -21.06 19.25
N PHE A 420 -11.82 -19.89 18.69
CA PHE A 420 -10.85 -18.84 18.30
C PHE A 420 -9.83 -18.46 19.39
N ASP A 421 -10.25 -18.42 20.66
CA ASP A 421 -9.36 -18.08 21.77
C ASP A 421 -8.35 -19.18 22.11
N LYS A 422 -8.65 -20.43 21.75
CA LYS A 422 -7.86 -21.64 22.01
C LYS A 422 -6.87 -22.00 20.89
N VAL A 423 -7.03 -21.44 19.70
CA VAL A 423 -6.13 -21.67 18.54
C VAL A 423 -5.07 -20.58 18.37
N ARG A 424 -4.89 -19.73 19.39
CA ARG A 424 -3.87 -18.69 19.38
C ARG A 424 -2.52 -19.28 19.77
N HIS A 425 -1.47 -18.78 19.13
CA HIS A 425 -0.08 -19.08 19.43
C HIS A 425 0.59 -17.80 19.91
N TRP A 426 1.30 -17.87 21.04
CA TRP A 426 1.91 -16.72 21.70
C TRP A 426 3.44 -16.77 21.62
N GLY A 427 4.05 -15.61 21.46
CA GLY A 427 5.49 -15.45 21.64
C GLY A 427 5.84 -15.41 23.13
N ILE A 428 6.98 -15.97 23.51
CA ILE A 428 7.52 -15.84 24.87
C ILE A 428 8.57 -14.72 24.86
N GLY A 429 8.36 -13.66 25.66
CA GLY A 429 9.30 -12.57 25.82
C GLY A 429 10.58 -13.01 26.55
N SER A 430 11.72 -12.37 26.25
CA SER A 430 13.04 -12.70 26.83
C SER A 430 13.25 -12.16 28.25
N GLY A 431 12.21 -11.69 28.94
CA GLY A 431 12.31 -11.07 30.26
C GLY A 431 11.14 -11.47 31.15
N GLY A 432 11.25 -12.61 31.84
CA GLY A 432 10.29 -13.01 32.85
C GLY A 432 10.23 -14.52 33.04
N GLY A 433 10.95 -15.03 34.04
CA GLY A 433 10.67 -16.37 34.57
C GLY A 433 9.26 -16.38 35.15
N GLY A 434 8.32 -17.05 34.49
CA GLY A 434 6.94 -17.12 34.97
C GLY A 434 5.97 -17.75 34.00
N ARG A 435 5.87 -19.09 34.08
CA ARG A 435 4.74 -19.97 33.66
C ARG A 435 4.15 -19.76 32.26
N GLY A 436 4.47 -20.71 31.39
CA GLY A 436 3.66 -21.07 30.24
C GLY A 436 4.21 -22.38 29.71
N GLU A 437 3.53 -23.48 30.02
CA GLU A 437 3.78 -24.78 29.41
C GLU A 437 3.88 -24.62 27.89
N VAL A 438 4.65 -25.54 27.29
CA VAL A 438 4.59 -25.87 25.87
C VAL A 438 3.13 -25.72 25.43
N ALA A 439 2.88 -25.03 24.33
CA ALA A 439 1.62 -25.20 23.62
C ALA A 439 1.53 -26.68 23.26
N GLU A 440 0.95 -27.50 24.15
CA GLU A 440 0.44 -28.81 23.81
C GLU A 440 -0.64 -28.53 22.79
N THR A 441 -0.25 -28.60 21.54
CA THR A 441 -1.16 -28.87 20.45
C THR A 441 -1.83 -30.19 20.84
N HIS A 442 -3.07 -30.12 21.31
CA HIS A 442 -3.93 -31.29 21.44
C HIS A 442 -4.12 -31.89 20.05
N THR A 443 -3.17 -32.71 19.61
CA THR A 443 -3.36 -33.65 18.53
C THR A 443 -3.94 -34.91 19.17
N HIS A 444 -5.26 -35.06 19.13
CA HIS A 444 -5.85 -36.36 19.32
C HIS A 444 -5.67 -37.17 18.02
N SER A 445 -5.15 -38.37 18.23
CA SER A 445 -4.93 -39.50 17.32
C SER A 445 -6.06 -39.78 16.33
#